data_AF-A0A428SP94-F1
#
_entry.id   AF-A0A428SP94-F1
#
_cell.length_a   1.000
_cell.length_b   1.000
_cell.length_c   1.000
_cell.angle_alpha   90.00
_cell.angle_beta   90.00
_cell.angle_gamma   90.00
#
_symmetry.space_group_name_H-M   'P 1'
#
loop_
_entity.id
_entity.type
_entity.pdbx_description
1 polymer ?
#
loop_
_entity_poly.entity_id
_entity_poly.type
_entity_poly.pdbx_seq_one_letter_code
_entity_poly.pdbx_strand_id
1 'polypeptide(L)'
;MTQKDLGPKGSMEKSRLYHFFKNLSLLLLSLALLPTTAVVAFAAYLWNRFTSGTPDKPHDAEKRVTVLVTGVNMAKGLALARLFYRRGHRVIGADCYSLSPGRVSCAVDKYYRLPKPSGSSDVDLNDPYLGKLVEITQKEGVDLWISVSDVNAAIQDAAAKEILETRTSVKVIQFGAEDVRRLHEKDTFIEHTKTLGLTVPTTEIVGGQEEIIDFLRRHEGLEYKPGAKRYLVKPVGVDDVARFSMPLLPLASEDATLARIDSISFKSAKCSFVIQEFISGPEFCTHALIIRGRVCAFVACRSADVLMHYDALPADSPLSKAMLEFTIKQAEAGGDNFTGHLSFDFLTEREDEEVTRSEAEKEVTIYPIECNPRVHTATLLFNETPEIVDEYLSVLSEPQTQKPLSTPPLSPTNPQSYYWASQDLVELVICPLYQTLFCGTMALSEFHRSIRAFAHHLLYWKDGTFEAWDPWPWLWMMHVYWPTQFAWYMATGAAWTKLNVSTGKAFQG
;
A
#
# COMPACT_ATOMS: atom_id res chain seq x y z
N MET A 1 -29.30 -9.97 33.23
CA MET A 1 -29.95 -11.22 32.79
C MET A 1 -28.88 -12.06 32.11
N THR A 2 -28.65 -13.26 32.64
CA THR A 2 -27.47 -14.11 32.47
C THR A 2 -27.22 -14.53 31.01
N GLN A 3 -25.99 -14.31 30.57
CA GLN A 3 -25.44 -14.70 29.27
C GLN A 3 -25.32 -16.23 29.24
N LYS A 4 -26.39 -16.92 28.82
CA LYS A 4 -26.38 -18.35 28.56
C LYS A 4 -25.43 -18.64 27.39
N ASP A 5 -24.49 -19.55 27.64
CA ASP A 5 -23.61 -20.20 26.67
C ASP A 5 -24.36 -20.56 25.39
N LEU A 6 -24.10 -19.78 24.34
CA LEU A 6 -24.44 -20.15 22.97
C LEU A 6 -23.28 -20.99 22.45
N GLY A 7 -23.56 -22.25 22.11
CA GLY A 7 -22.59 -23.11 21.43
C GLY A 7 -22.07 -22.46 20.13
N PRO A 8 -21.00 -23.02 19.53
CA PRO A 8 -20.29 -22.41 18.40
C PRO A 8 -21.19 -22.00 17.22
N LYS A 9 -22.30 -22.72 16.98
CA LYS A 9 -23.31 -22.35 15.97
C LYS A 9 -24.03 -21.02 16.27
N GLY A 10 -24.38 -20.75 17.53
CA GLY A 10 -25.08 -19.52 17.93
C GLY A 10 -24.18 -18.28 17.96
N SER A 11 -22.88 -18.45 18.22
CA SER A 11 -21.87 -17.39 18.04
C SER A 11 -21.66 -17.06 16.55
N MET A 12 -21.59 -18.09 15.71
CA MET A 12 -21.40 -17.94 14.26
C MET A 12 -22.62 -17.32 13.55
N GLU A 13 -23.85 -17.65 13.95
CA GLU A 13 -25.07 -17.01 13.42
C GLU A 13 -25.18 -15.54 13.81
N LYS A 14 -24.83 -15.18 15.06
CA LYS A 14 -24.76 -13.78 15.49
C LYS A 14 -23.71 -12.99 14.72
N SER A 15 -22.55 -13.61 14.43
CA SER A 15 -21.50 -13.01 13.61
C SER A 15 -21.99 -12.76 12.18
N ARG A 16 -22.65 -13.73 11.54
CA ARG A 16 -23.20 -13.56 10.18
C ARG A 16 -24.29 -12.48 10.11
N LEU A 17 -25.20 -12.45 11.08
CA LEU A 17 -26.26 -11.44 11.13
C LEU A 17 -25.68 -10.03 11.31
N TYR A 18 -24.68 -9.89 12.19
CA TYR A 18 -23.93 -8.64 12.36
C TYR A 18 -23.28 -8.19 11.05
N HIS A 19 -22.56 -9.07 10.36
CA HIS A 19 -21.95 -8.76 9.06
C HIS A 19 -23.00 -8.41 8.00
N PHE A 20 -24.16 -9.06 7.99
CA PHE A 20 -25.25 -8.70 7.08
C PHE A 20 -25.74 -7.27 7.32
N PHE A 21 -26.06 -6.91 8.58
CA PHE A 21 -26.52 -5.55 8.90
C PHE A 21 -25.44 -4.49 8.68
N LYS A 22 -24.16 -4.80 8.95
CA LYS A 22 -23.01 -3.93 8.66
C LYS A 22 -22.93 -3.59 7.16
N ASN A 23 -23.06 -4.59 6.30
CA ASN A 23 -23.05 -4.37 4.85
C ASN A 23 -24.31 -3.64 4.37
N LEU A 24 -25.49 -3.98 4.93
CA LEU A 24 -26.74 -3.31 4.61
C LEU A 24 -26.71 -1.83 4.98
N SER A 25 -26.16 -1.47 6.15
CA SER A 25 -26.06 -0.07 6.57
C SER A 25 -25.18 0.76 5.64
N LEU A 26 -24.07 0.19 5.13
CA LEU A 26 -23.19 0.86 4.18
C LEU A 26 -23.86 1.02 2.80
N LEU A 27 -24.65 0.04 2.38
CA LEU A 27 -25.44 0.12 1.14
C LEU A 27 -26.52 1.21 1.25
N LEU A 28 -27.25 1.26 2.37
CA LEU A 28 -28.23 2.31 2.64
C LEU A 28 -27.61 3.69 2.73
N LEU A 29 -26.42 3.81 3.35
CA LEU A 29 -25.66 5.06 3.38
C LEU A 29 -25.31 5.54 1.98
N SER A 30 -24.87 4.63 1.11
CA SER A 30 -24.60 4.94 -0.30
C SER A 30 -25.85 5.45 -1.01
N LEU A 31 -27.01 4.80 -0.84
CA LEU A 31 -28.28 5.25 -1.42
C LEU A 31 -28.72 6.62 -0.89
N ALA A 32 -28.53 6.89 0.39
CA ALA A 32 -28.89 8.15 1.03
C ALA A 32 -28.01 9.32 0.51
N LEU A 33 -26.72 9.09 0.28
CA LEU A 33 -25.78 10.11 -0.16
C LEU A 33 -25.78 10.34 -1.68
N LEU A 34 -26.26 9.37 -2.46
CA LEU A 34 -26.24 9.38 -3.93
C LEU A 34 -26.80 10.69 -4.54
N PRO A 35 -27.94 11.26 -4.12
CA PRO A 35 -28.45 12.49 -4.74
C PRO A 35 -27.45 13.65 -4.62
N THR A 36 -26.87 13.83 -3.44
CA THR A 36 -25.90 14.89 -3.14
C THR A 36 -24.59 14.71 -3.90
N THR A 37 -24.00 13.52 -3.85
CA THR A 37 -22.74 13.21 -4.54
C THR A 37 -22.89 13.26 -6.05
N ALA A 38 -24.04 12.82 -6.58
CA ALA A 38 -24.36 12.91 -8.01
C ALA A 38 -24.46 14.36 -8.48
N VAL A 39 -25.09 15.25 -7.68
CA VAL A 39 -25.13 16.69 -7.99
C VAL A 39 -23.72 17.28 -8.01
N VAL A 40 -22.86 16.94 -7.04
CA VAL A 40 -21.47 17.41 -7.02
C VAL A 40 -20.70 16.93 -8.25
N ALA A 41 -20.75 15.64 -8.57
CA ALA A 41 -20.05 15.07 -9.71
C ALA A 41 -20.56 15.65 -11.04
N PHE A 42 -21.88 15.80 -11.20
CA PHE A 42 -22.48 16.36 -12.40
C PHE A 42 -22.18 17.85 -12.56
N ALA A 43 -22.24 18.62 -11.47
CA ALA A 43 -21.86 20.03 -11.48
C ALA A 43 -20.38 20.22 -11.87
N ALA A 44 -19.47 19.40 -11.31
CA ALA A 44 -18.05 19.42 -11.68
C ALA A 44 -17.84 19.06 -13.17
N TYR A 45 -18.52 18.02 -13.66
CA TYR A 45 -18.48 17.61 -15.06
C TYR A 45 -18.94 18.73 -16.00
N LEU A 46 -20.10 19.35 -15.72
CA LEU A 46 -20.61 20.46 -16.52
C LEU A 46 -19.69 21.67 -16.45
N TRP A 47 -19.22 22.03 -15.25
CA TRP A 47 -18.29 23.14 -15.06
C TRP A 47 -17.06 22.98 -15.94
N ASN A 48 -16.38 21.83 -15.85
CA ASN A 48 -15.20 21.55 -16.67
C ASN A 48 -15.50 21.57 -18.18
N ARG A 49 -16.68 21.09 -18.60
CA ARG A 49 -17.08 21.08 -20.01
C ARG A 49 -17.29 22.49 -20.60
N PHE A 50 -17.73 23.45 -19.78
CA PHE A 50 -18.04 24.81 -20.21
C PHE A 50 -16.89 25.80 -19.96
N THR A 51 -16.04 25.56 -18.96
CA THR A 51 -14.84 26.38 -18.74
C THR A 51 -13.71 25.91 -19.67
N SER A 52 -13.56 26.56 -20.82
CA SER A 52 -12.63 26.15 -21.88
C SER A 52 -11.13 26.29 -21.55
N GLY A 53 -10.78 26.76 -20.35
CA GLY A 53 -9.41 27.07 -19.92
C GLY A 53 -8.90 26.24 -18.73
N THR A 54 -9.47 25.06 -18.45
CA THR A 54 -8.96 24.23 -17.36
C THR A 54 -7.55 23.70 -17.70
N PRO A 55 -6.58 23.80 -16.76
CA PRO A 55 -5.22 23.31 -16.96
C PRO A 55 -5.13 21.78 -17.11
N ASP A 56 -6.23 21.06 -16.92
CA ASP A 56 -6.29 19.59 -16.93
C ASP A 56 -6.59 18.98 -18.30
N LYS A 57 -6.55 19.78 -19.37
CA LYS A 57 -6.62 19.25 -20.74
C LYS A 57 -5.35 18.43 -21.05
N PRO A 58 -5.48 17.35 -21.85
CA PRO A 58 -4.32 16.65 -22.38
C PRO A 58 -3.41 17.63 -23.11
N HIS A 59 -2.13 17.63 -22.74
CA HIS A 59 -1.09 18.23 -23.56
C HIS A 59 -0.94 17.42 -24.86
N ASP A 60 -0.63 18.10 -25.96
CA ASP A 60 -0.23 17.40 -27.18
C ASP A 60 1.19 16.86 -26.99
N ALA A 61 1.30 15.55 -26.81
CA ALA A 61 2.59 14.88 -26.74
C ALA A 61 3.29 14.96 -28.11
N GLU A 62 4.59 15.29 -28.12
CA GLU A 62 5.41 15.24 -29.34
C GLU A 62 5.38 13.85 -29.99
N LYS A 63 5.40 12.81 -29.15
CA LYS A 63 5.17 11.42 -29.55
C LYS A 63 4.12 10.78 -28.65
N ARG A 64 2.97 10.48 -29.23
CA ARG A 64 1.91 9.74 -28.53
C ARG A 64 2.31 8.28 -28.36
N VAL A 65 2.12 7.76 -27.15
CA VAL A 65 2.44 6.38 -26.73
C VAL A 65 1.16 5.72 -26.24
N THR A 66 0.98 4.42 -26.50
CA THR A 66 -0.12 3.63 -25.95
C THR A 66 0.34 2.91 -24.70
N VAL A 67 -0.27 3.24 -23.56
CA VAL A 67 0.10 2.74 -22.23
C VAL A 67 -1.01 1.86 -21.68
N LEU A 68 -0.69 0.62 -21.34
CA LEU A 68 -1.55 -0.25 -20.56
C LEU A 68 -1.30 0.01 -19.08
N VAL A 69 -2.35 0.30 -18.32
CA VAL A 69 -2.31 0.41 -16.85
C VAL A 69 -3.25 -0.65 -16.29
N THR A 70 -2.71 -1.64 -15.59
CA THR A 70 -3.52 -2.60 -14.84
C THR A 70 -3.89 -2.01 -13.47
N GLY A 71 -4.82 -2.62 -12.74
CA GLY A 71 -5.17 -2.19 -11.38
C GLY A 71 -5.88 -0.84 -11.28
N VAL A 72 -6.54 -0.39 -12.35
CA VAL A 72 -7.26 0.89 -12.39
C VAL A 72 -8.50 0.93 -11.49
N ASN A 73 -8.82 -0.16 -10.77
CA ASN A 73 -9.79 -0.07 -9.67
C ASN A 73 -9.22 0.71 -8.47
N MET A 74 -7.91 0.66 -8.29
CA MET A 74 -7.21 1.27 -7.16
C MET A 74 -6.87 2.73 -7.50
N ALA A 75 -6.85 3.58 -6.48
CA ALA A 75 -6.52 5.00 -6.64
C ALA A 75 -5.15 5.19 -7.29
N LYS A 76 -4.14 4.37 -6.91
CA LYS A 76 -2.81 4.36 -7.54
C LYS A 76 -2.83 4.10 -9.05
N GLY A 77 -3.65 3.16 -9.51
CA GLY A 77 -3.73 2.83 -10.94
C GLY A 77 -4.46 3.91 -11.72
N LEU A 78 -5.54 4.44 -11.14
CA LEU A 78 -6.28 5.55 -11.72
C LEU A 78 -5.45 6.84 -11.79
N ALA A 79 -4.67 7.15 -10.75
CA ALA A 79 -3.76 8.30 -10.70
C ALA A 79 -2.73 8.25 -11.85
N LEU A 80 -2.07 7.10 -12.02
CA LEU A 80 -1.13 6.90 -13.13
C LEU A 80 -1.81 7.02 -14.49
N ALA A 81 -2.99 6.42 -14.67
CA ALA A 81 -3.76 6.57 -15.91
C ALA A 81 -4.06 8.05 -16.23
N ARG A 82 -4.45 8.83 -15.21
CA ARG A 82 -4.72 10.27 -15.36
C ARG A 82 -3.46 11.08 -15.69
N LEU A 83 -2.31 10.77 -15.08
CA LEU A 83 -1.03 11.42 -15.38
C LEU A 83 -0.64 11.23 -16.85
N PHE A 84 -0.71 9.99 -17.36
CA PHE A 84 -0.41 9.71 -18.76
C PHE A 84 -1.40 10.37 -19.72
N TYR A 85 -2.70 10.36 -19.39
CA TYR A 85 -3.72 11.05 -20.17
C TYR A 85 -3.47 12.56 -20.25
N ARG A 86 -3.18 13.22 -19.12
CA ARG A 86 -2.87 14.65 -19.07
C ARG A 86 -1.60 14.98 -19.87
N ARG A 87 -0.67 14.04 -19.99
CA ARG A 87 0.52 14.16 -20.84
C ARG A 87 0.30 13.82 -22.32
N GLY A 88 -0.94 13.55 -22.73
CA GLY A 88 -1.30 13.33 -24.14
C GLY A 88 -1.21 11.88 -24.62
N HIS A 89 -0.86 10.95 -23.74
CA HIS A 89 -0.74 9.54 -24.10
C HIS A 89 -2.11 8.86 -24.15
N ARG A 90 -2.20 7.77 -24.90
CA ARG A 90 -3.40 6.93 -24.96
C ARG A 90 -3.31 5.89 -23.84
N VAL A 91 -4.32 5.81 -22.98
CA VAL A 91 -4.30 4.88 -21.85
C VAL A 91 -5.35 3.79 -22.02
N ILE A 92 -4.90 2.54 -21.96
CA ILE A 92 -5.74 1.35 -21.86
C ILE A 92 -5.79 0.95 -20.39
N GLY A 93 -6.98 0.87 -19.82
CA GLY A 93 -7.18 0.44 -18.45
C GLY A 93 -7.55 -1.04 -18.39
N ALA A 94 -7.02 -1.79 -17.43
CA ALA A 94 -7.43 -3.17 -17.21
C ALA A 94 -7.51 -3.54 -15.73
N ASP A 95 -8.50 -4.36 -15.36
CA ASP A 95 -8.65 -4.84 -13.98
C ASP A 95 -9.45 -6.16 -13.91
N CYS A 96 -9.34 -6.89 -12.80
CA CYS A 96 -10.11 -8.10 -12.54
C CYS A 96 -11.61 -7.82 -12.31
N TYR A 97 -11.94 -6.60 -11.86
CA TYR A 97 -13.32 -6.22 -11.52
C TYR A 97 -14.06 -5.60 -12.69
N SER A 98 -15.21 -6.16 -13.10
CA SER A 98 -16.02 -5.60 -14.18
C SER A 98 -16.51 -4.17 -13.92
N LEU A 99 -16.69 -3.78 -12.66
CA LEU A 99 -17.21 -2.48 -12.24
C LEU A 99 -16.11 -1.58 -11.64
N SER A 100 -14.85 -1.79 -12.04
CA SER A 100 -13.72 -0.97 -11.62
C SER A 100 -14.01 0.54 -11.83
N PRO A 101 -13.77 1.41 -10.83
CA PRO A 101 -13.89 2.87 -10.98
C PRO A 101 -13.16 3.45 -12.19
N GLY A 102 -11.97 2.95 -12.51
CA GLY A 102 -11.20 3.42 -13.67
C GLY A 102 -11.88 3.18 -15.02
N ARG A 103 -12.86 2.27 -15.12
CA ARG A 103 -13.63 2.03 -16.36
C ARG A 103 -14.37 3.27 -16.85
N VAL A 104 -14.85 4.10 -15.93
CA VAL A 104 -15.67 5.28 -16.26
C VAL A 104 -14.86 6.57 -16.29
N SER A 105 -13.54 6.46 -16.13
CA SER A 105 -12.64 7.61 -16.22
C SER A 105 -12.51 8.07 -17.66
N CYS A 106 -12.57 9.38 -17.90
CA CYS A 106 -12.27 9.92 -19.23
C CYS A 106 -10.78 9.78 -19.62
N ALA A 107 -9.91 9.49 -18.65
CA ALA A 107 -8.50 9.22 -18.90
C ALA A 107 -8.25 7.85 -19.54
N VAL A 108 -9.21 6.92 -19.42
CA VAL A 108 -9.10 5.56 -19.95
C VAL A 108 -9.83 5.48 -21.29
N ASP A 109 -9.08 5.32 -22.37
CA ASP A 109 -9.61 5.20 -23.75
C ASP A 109 -10.44 3.91 -23.91
N LYS A 110 -9.95 2.82 -23.33
CA LYS A 110 -10.63 1.52 -23.38
C LYS A 110 -10.34 0.70 -22.14
N TYR A 111 -11.38 0.02 -21.67
CA TYR A 111 -11.31 -0.81 -20.48
C TYR A 111 -11.42 -2.30 -20.79
N TYR A 112 -10.52 -3.10 -20.22
CA TYR A 112 -10.53 -4.56 -20.31
C TYR A 112 -10.71 -5.23 -18.96
N ARG A 113 -11.58 -6.25 -18.90
CA ARG A 113 -11.67 -7.13 -17.74
C ARG A 113 -10.66 -8.27 -17.87
N LEU A 114 -9.82 -8.42 -16.85
CA LEU A 114 -8.88 -9.52 -16.70
C LEU A 114 -9.52 -10.67 -15.91
N PRO A 115 -9.15 -11.94 -16.20
CA PRO A 115 -9.34 -13.05 -15.28
C PRO A 115 -8.65 -12.76 -13.94
N LYS A 116 -9.08 -13.42 -12.85
CA LYS A 116 -8.33 -13.34 -11.59
C LYS A 116 -7.06 -14.19 -11.74
N PRO A 117 -5.88 -13.69 -11.32
CA PRO A 117 -4.65 -14.47 -11.34
C PRO A 117 -4.76 -15.67 -10.39
N SER A 118 -4.05 -16.74 -10.73
CA SER A 118 -3.80 -17.86 -9.84
C SER A 118 -3.11 -17.36 -8.57
N GLY A 119 -3.72 -17.63 -7.41
CA GLY A 119 -3.19 -17.18 -6.12
C GLY A 119 -2.00 -18.00 -5.60
N SER A 120 -1.35 -18.78 -6.46
CA SER A 120 -0.17 -19.56 -6.09
C SER A 120 1.07 -18.68 -6.04
N SER A 121 1.98 -18.98 -5.11
CA SER A 121 3.34 -18.45 -5.07
C SER A 121 4.17 -18.87 -6.29
N ASP A 122 3.72 -19.91 -6.99
CA ASP A 122 4.32 -20.41 -8.23
C ASP A 122 3.66 -19.79 -9.47
N VAL A 123 4.49 -19.61 -10.51
CA VAL A 123 4.07 -19.12 -11.82
C VAL A 123 3.31 -20.22 -12.57
N ASP A 124 2.06 -19.94 -12.96
CA ASP A 124 1.31 -20.80 -13.87
C ASP A 124 1.32 -20.19 -15.28
N LEU A 125 2.17 -20.73 -16.17
CA LEU A 125 2.27 -20.26 -17.55
C LEU A 125 0.98 -20.46 -18.37
N ASN A 126 0.06 -21.30 -17.90
CA ASN A 126 -1.25 -21.52 -18.54
C ASN A 126 -2.36 -20.66 -17.91
N ASP A 127 -2.01 -19.74 -17.01
CA ASP A 127 -2.98 -18.87 -16.36
C ASP A 127 -3.71 -18.00 -17.42
N PRO A 128 -5.05 -18.07 -17.51
CA PRO A 128 -5.84 -17.23 -18.41
C PRO A 128 -5.58 -15.73 -18.26
N TYR A 129 -5.15 -15.29 -17.06
CA TYR A 129 -4.71 -13.93 -16.78
C TYR A 129 -3.57 -13.50 -17.72
N LEU A 130 -2.52 -14.32 -17.82
CA LEU A 130 -1.35 -14.05 -18.66
C LEU A 130 -1.75 -14.00 -20.14
N GLY A 131 -2.53 -14.98 -20.59
CA GLY A 131 -3.02 -15.03 -21.97
C GLY A 131 -3.82 -13.77 -22.33
N LYS A 132 -4.64 -13.27 -21.41
CA LYS A 132 -5.44 -12.05 -21.64
C LYS A 132 -4.59 -10.79 -21.70
N LEU A 133 -3.53 -10.67 -20.88
CA LEU A 133 -2.59 -9.55 -20.94
C LEU A 133 -1.86 -9.49 -22.28
N VAL A 134 -1.38 -10.64 -22.78
CA VAL A 134 -0.75 -10.73 -24.10
C VAL A 134 -1.71 -10.33 -25.21
N GLU A 135 -2.95 -10.83 -25.17
CA GLU A 135 -4.00 -10.48 -26.13
C GLU A 135 -4.25 -8.97 -26.18
N ILE A 136 -4.45 -8.32 -25.02
CA ILE A 136 -4.71 -6.88 -24.93
C ILE A 136 -3.53 -6.08 -25.48
N THR A 137 -2.32 -6.46 -25.07
CA THR A 137 -1.07 -5.78 -25.46
C THR A 137 -0.90 -5.77 -26.98
N GLN A 138 -1.10 -6.92 -27.62
CA GLN A 138 -0.99 -7.06 -29.08
C GLN A 138 -2.14 -6.35 -29.81
N LYS A 139 -3.37 -6.50 -29.32
CA LYS A 139 -4.57 -5.95 -29.94
C LYS A 139 -4.58 -4.43 -29.95
N GLU A 140 -4.14 -3.81 -28.87
CA GLU A 140 -4.18 -2.35 -28.72
C GLU A 140 -2.90 -1.65 -29.18
N GLY A 141 -1.85 -2.41 -29.55
CA GLY A 141 -0.56 -1.86 -29.94
C GLY A 141 0.11 -1.13 -28.77
N VAL A 142 0.15 -1.77 -27.60
CA VAL A 142 0.72 -1.19 -26.39
C VAL A 142 2.23 -1.04 -26.55
N ASP A 143 2.78 0.11 -26.17
CA ASP A 143 4.21 0.37 -26.14
C ASP A 143 4.80 0.15 -24.74
N LEU A 144 4.03 0.53 -23.72
CA LEU A 144 4.40 0.49 -22.31
C LEU A 144 3.29 -0.14 -21.48
N TRP A 145 3.61 -1.15 -20.68
CA TRP A 145 2.72 -1.66 -19.65
C TRP A 145 3.23 -1.28 -18.26
N ILE A 146 2.37 -0.64 -17.47
CA ILE A 146 2.61 -0.34 -16.06
C ILE A 146 1.77 -1.29 -15.21
N SER A 147 2.46 -2.18 -14.49
CA SER A 147 1.77 -3.10 -13.58
C SER A 147 1.42 -2.39 -12.29
N VAL A 148 0.12 -2.31 -11.98
CA VAL A 148 -0.36 -1.80 -10.69
C VAL A 148 -1.10 -2.93 -9.98
N SER A 149 -0.34 -3.79 -9.34
CA SER A 149 -0.83 -5.07 -8.84
C SER A 149 -1.27 -5.03 -7.37
N ASP A 150 -2.17 -5.96 -7.01
CA ASP A 150 -2.32 -6.42 -5.62
C ASP A 150 -1.20 -7.43 -5.33
N VAL A 151 -0.92 -7.67 -4.05
CA VAL A 151 0.06 -8.64 -3.53
C VAL A 151 -0.06 -9.99 -4.25
N ASN A 152 -1.28 -10.49 -4.43
CA ASN A 152 -1.53 -11.81 -5.02
C ASN A 152 -1.25 -11.87 -6.54
N ALA A 153 -1.15 -10.73 -7.21
CA ALA A 153 -0.93 -10.66 -8.65
C ALA A 153 0.54 -10.42 -9.01
N ALA A 154 1.37 -9.91 -8.09
CA ALA A 154 2.71 -9.44 -8.39
C ALA A 154 3.63 -10.51 -9.02
N ILE A 155 3.53 -11.77 -8.59
CA ILE A 155 4.30 -12.88 -9.17
C ILE A 155 3.82 -13.22 -10.59
N GLN A 156 2.50 -13.25 -10.81
CA GLN A 156 1.97 -13.50 -12.15
C GLN A 156 2.27 -12.34 -13.10
N ASP A 157 2.25 -11.09 -12.61
CA ASP A 157 2.65 -9.92 -13.41
C ASP A 157 4.12 -9.96 -13.79
N ALA A 158 4.98 -10.44 -12.89
CA ALA A 158 6.40 -10.62 -13.20
C ALA A 158 6.61 -11.68 -14.30
N ALA A 159 5.87 -12.80 -14.25
CA ALA A 159 5.88 -13.79 -15.33
C ALA A 159 5.34 -13.22 -16.65
N ALA A 160 4.26 -12.43 -16.59
CA ALA A 160 3.69 -11.77 -17.77
C ALA A 160 4.71 -10.81 -18.42
N LYS A 161 5.48 -10.07 -17.61
CA LYS A 161 6.56 -9.21 -18.11
C LYS A 161 7.57 -10.01 -18.91
N GLU A 162 8.11 -11.08 -18.34
CA GLU A 162 9.15 -11.89 -18.99
C GLU A 162 8.65 -12.44 -20.34
N ILE A 163 7.39 -12.89 -20.39
CA ILE A 163 6.75 -13.36 -21.62
C ILE A 163 6.59 -12.23 -22.64
N LEU A 164 6.07 -11.07 -22.22
CA LEU A 164 5.79 -9.94 -23.10
C LEU A 164 7.04 -9.34 -23.69
N GLU A 165 8.06 -9.08 -22.87
CA GLU A 165 9.32 -8.47 -23.33
C GLU A 165 10.13 -9.42 -24.22
N THR A 166 9.95 -10.75 -24.07
CA THR A 166 10.57 -11.75 -24.96
C THR A 166 9.84 -11.87 -26.30
N ARG A 167 8.51 -11.73 -26.31
CA ARG A 167 7.67 -11.99 -27.49
C ARG A 167 7.27 -10.76 -28.29
N THR A 168 7.44 -9.57 -27.73
CA THR A 168 6.97 -8.30 -28.30
C THR A 168 7.98 -7.17 -28.06
N SER A 169 7.74 -6.01 -28.66
CA SER A 169 8.54 -4.80 -28.42
C SER A 169 8.11 -3.99 -27.19
N VAL A 170 7.09 -4.45 -26.46
CA VAL A 170 6.53 -3.75 -25.30
C VAL A 170 7.57 -3.69 -24.19
N LYS A 171 7.62 -2.57 -23.48
CA LYS A 171 8.36 -2.47 -22.22
C LYS A 171 7.42 -2.52 -21.04
N VAL A 172 7.86 -3.16 -19.97
CA VAL A 172 7.03 -3.39 -18.78
C VAL A 172 7.69 -2.83 -17.53
N ILE A 173 6.95 -2.01 -16.80
CA ILE A 173 7.32 -1.54 -15.46
C ILE A 173 6.76 -2.53 -14.44
N GLN A 174 7.59 -3.52 -14.12
CA GLN A 174 7.34 -4.59 -13.15
C GLN A 174 8.68 -5.30 -12.93
N PHE A 175 9.01 -5.70 -11.70
CA PHE A 175 10.23 -6.48 -11.47
C PHE A 175 10.11 -7.91 -12.01
N GLY A 176 11.25 -8.56 -12.27
CA GLY A 176 11.30 -9.98 -12.64
C GLY A 176 10.86 -10.89 -11.49
N ALA A 177 10.49 -12.14 -11.79
CA ALA A 177 9.86 -13.01 -10.79
C ALA A 177 10.81 -13.34 -9.62
N GLU A 178 12.11 -13.44 -9.89
CA GLU A 178 13.14 -13.66 -8.86
C GLU A 178 13.24 -12.48 -7.88
N ASP A 179 13.31 -11.25 -8.40
CA ASP A 179 13.38 -10.04 -7.58
C ASP A 179 12.11 -9.85 -6.75
N VAL A 180 10.93 -10.09 -7.33
CA VAL A 180 9.67 -10.00 -6.59
C VAL A 180 9.65 -11.01 -5.44
N ARG A 181 10.05 -12.27 -5.65
CA ARG A 181 10.10 -13.28 -4.57
C ARG A 181 11.07 -12.87 -3.46
N ARG A 182 12.30 -12.51 -3.84
CA ARG A 182 13.39 -12.15 -2.93
C ARG A 182 13.08 -10.90 -2.09
N LEU A 183 12.35 -9.95 -2.65
CA LEU A 183 12.03 -8.69 -1.97
C LEU A 183 10.69 -8.74 -1.22
N HIS A 184 9.73 -9.57 -1.64
CA HIS A 184 8.43 -9.67 -0.97
C HIS A 184 8.49 -10.53 0.30
N GLU A 185 9.29 -11.60 0.29
CA GLU A 185 9.47 -12.46 1.45
C GLU A 185 10.36 -11.77 2.50
N LYS A 186 9.84 -11.58 3.71
CA LYS A 186 10.49 -10.78 4.75
C LYS A 186 11.90 -11.28 5.10
N ASP A 187 12.06 -12.60 5.19
CA ASP A 187 13.33 -13.20 5.60
C ASP A 187 14.42 -13.01 4.52
N THR A 188 14.08 -13.29 3.25
CA THR A 188 15.02 -13.15 2.13
C THR A 188 15.32 -11.67 1.83
N PHE A 189 14.36 -10.77 2.03
CA PHE A 189 14.56 -9.33 1.94
C PHE A 189 15.55 -8.82 3.00
N ILE A 190 15.37 -9.19 4.26
CA ILE A 190 16.26 -8.75 5.35
C ILE A 190 17.68 -9.30 5.17
N GLU A 191 17.82 -10.58 4.80
CA GLU A 191 19.12 -11.16 4.50
C GLU A 191 19.80 -10.47 3.31
N HIS A 192 19.07 -10.23 2.21
CA HIS A 192 19.62 -9.49 1.08
C HIS A 192 20.08 -8.08 1.49
N THR A 193 19.25 -7.36 2.25
CA THR A 193 19.57 -6.02 2.76
C THR A 193 20.84 -6.03 3.60
N LYS A 194 21.02 -7.05 4.44
CA LYS A 194 22.24 -7.26 5.22
C LYS A 194 23.47 -7.53 4.35
N THR A 195 23.34 -8.28 3.25
CA THR A 195 24.46 -8.49 2.30
C THR A 195 24.92 -7.19 1.60
N LEU A 196 24.03 -6.20 1.49
CA LEU A 196 24.36 -4.87 0.96
C LEU A 196 25.01 -3.94 2.00
N GLY A 197 25.22 -4.43 3.23
CA GLY A 197 25.77 -3.62 4.33
C GLY A 197 24.81 -2.53 4.81
N LEU A 198 23.51 -2.68 4.55
CA LEU A 198 22.46 -1.77 5.02
C LEU A 198 22.04 -2.16 6.45
N THR A 199 21.64 -1.17 7.24
CA THR A 199 21.11 -1.39 8.59
C THR A 199 19.82 -2.20 8.53
N VAL A 200 19.73 -3.25 9.34
CA VAL A 200 18.54 -4.09 9.54
C VAL A 200 18.30 -4.30 11.04
N PRO A 201 17.05 -4.56 11.47
CA PRO A 201 16.78 -4.95 12.86
C PRO A 201 17.60 -6.18 13.25
N THR A 202 18.20 -6.16 14.44
CA THR A 202 18.92 -7.33 14.96
C THR A 202 17.96 -8.51 15.04
N THR A 203 18.18 -9.55 14.24
CA THR A 203 17.28 -10.70 14.13
C THR A 203 18.10 -11.99 14.13
N GLU A 204 17.73 -12.96 14.97
CA GLU A 204 18.31 -14.30 15.00
C GLU A 204 17.21 -15.37 15.04
N ILE A 205 17.39 -16.47 14.30
CA ILE A 205 16.53 -17.65 14.40
C ILE A 205 16.85 -18.36 15.70
N VAL A 206 15.81 -18.73 16.46
CA VAL A 206 15.92 -19.45 17.72
C VAL A 206 15.06 -20.73 17.69
N GLY A 207 15.67 -21.86 18.05
CA GLY A 207 15.04 -23.17 18.12
C GLY A 207 14.54 -23.56 19.51
N GLY A 208 14.92 -22.80 20.55
CA GLY A 208 14.56 -23.13 21.93
C GLY A 208 14.85 -22.03 22.94
N GLN A 209 14.50 -22.32 24.20
CA GLN A 209 14.60 -21.39 25.32
C GLN A 209 16.06 -21.00 25.63
N GLU A 210 16.98 -21.96 25.59
CA GLU A 210 18.41 -21.73 25.87
C GLU A 210 19.01 -20.73 24.88
N GLU A 211 18.67 -20.84 23.60
CA GLU A 211 19.17 -19.93 22.55
C GLU A 211 18.68 -18.48 22.76
N ILE A 212 17.45 -18.29 23.27
CA ILE A 212 16.97 -16.95 23.65
C ILE A 212 17.75 -16.40 24.85
N ILE A 213 17.99 -17.23 25.86
CA ILE A 213 18.74 -16.82 27.06
C ILE A 213 20.16 -16.41 26.66
N ASP A 214 20.82 -17.19 25.81
CA ASP A 214 22.17 -16.90 25.32
C ASP A 214 22.19 -15.66 24.42
N PHE A 215 21.17 -15.47 23.59
CA PHE A 215 20.99 -14.23 22.83
C PHE A 215 20.91 -13.01 23.76
N LEU A 216 20.03 -13.05 24.76
CA LEU A 216 19.85 -11.95 25.71
C LEU A 216 21.15 -11.67 26.48
N ARG A 217 21.86 -12.70 26.94
CA ARG A 217 23.16 -12.56 27.64
C ARG A 217 24.25 -11.91 26.79
N ARG A 218 24.28 -12.19 25.48
CA ARG A 218 25.23 -11.56 24.54
C ARG A 218 24.93 -10.08 24.27
N HIS A 219 23.69 -9.65 24.49
CA HIS A 219 23.22 -8.30 24.21
C HIS A 219 22.96 -7.52 25.52
N GLU A 220 21.70 -7.37 25.92
CA GLU A 220 21.25 -6.46 27.00
C GLU A 220 21.17 -7.12 28.40
N GLY A 221 21.37 -8.44 28.46
CA GLY A 221 21.18 -9.26 29.67
C GLY A 221 19.74 -9.73 29.86
N LEU A 222 19.50 -10.43 30.97
CA LEU A 222 18.18 -11.02 31.31
C LEU A 222 17.28 -10.07 32.12
N GLU A 223 17.80 -8.92 32.54
CA GLU A 223 17.06 -7.90 33.29
C GLU A 223 17.01 -6.61 32.46
N TYR A 224 15.80 -6.07 32.29
CA TYR A 224 15.59 -4.83 31.57
C TYR A 224 16.14 -3.63 32.33
N LYS A 225 17.09 -2.93 31.71
CA LYS A 225 17.58 -1.64 32.19
C LYS A 225 16.92 -0.50 31.42
N PRO A 226 16.54 0.61 32.07
CA PRO A 226 16.03 1.78 31.36
C PRO A 226 17.02 2.22 30.25
N GLY A 227 16.52 2.32 29.02
CA GLY A 227 17.32 2.66 27.83
C GLY A 227 17.99 1.48 27.13
N ALA A 228 17.93 0.26 27.67
CA ALA A 228 18.36 -0.96 26.99
C ALA A 228 17.40 -1.32 25.86
N LYS A 229 17.92 -2.00 24.83
CA LYS A 229 17.08 -2.57 23.77
C LYS A 229 16.19 -3.67 24.30
N ARG A 230 15.06 -3.86 23.63
CA ARG A 230 14.17 -5.00 23.87
C ARG A 230 14.01 -5.79 22.59
N TYR A 231 13.57 -7.02 22.73
CA TYR A 231 13.48 -8.00 21.67
C TYR A 231 12.14 -8.72 21.71
N LEU A 232 11.51 -8.82 20.56
CA LEU A 232 10.27 -9.54 20.32
C LEU A 232 10.60 -10.97 19.89
N VAL A 233 9.95 -11.96 20.49
CA VAL A 233 10.01 -13.34 20.00
C VAL A 233 8.73 -13.66 19.24
N LYS A 234 8.86 -14.02 17.97
CA LYS A 234 7.71 -14.34 17.10
C LYS A 234 7.95 -15.61 16.27
N PRO A 235 6.90 -16.39 15.98
CA PRO A 235 7.01 -17.51 15.05
C PRO A 235 7.26 -17.01 13.62
N VAL A 236 7.96 -17.81 12.82
CA VAL A 236 8.13 -17.63 11.37
C VAL A 236 6.92 -18.26 10.68
N GLY A 237 6.11 -17.44 9.99
CA GLY A 237 4.90 -17.86 9.28
C GLY A 237 3.59 -17.52 10.01
N VAL A 238 2.48 -18.12 9.54
CA VAL A 238 1.11 -17.83 10.00
C VAL A 238 0.65 -18.91 10.98
N ASP A 239 1.07 -18.81 12.24
CA ASP A 239 0.47 -19.56 13.35
C ASP A 239 -0.26 -18.56 14.26
N ASP A 240 -1.58 -18.50 14.12
CA ASP A 240 -2.44 -17.56 14.83
C ASP A 240 -2.41 -17.77 16.36
N VAL A 241 -2.09 -18.97 16.86
CA VAL A 241 -2.06 -19.26 18.30
C VAL A 241 -0.77 -18.76 18.94
N ALA A 242 0.37 -18.89 18.25
CA ALA A 242 1.66 -18.38 18.71
C ALA A 242 1.80 -16.85 18.58
N ARG A 243 1.02 -16.21 17.71
CA ARG A 243 0.98 -14.74 17.53
C ARG A 243 0.46 -13.95 18.75
N PHE A 244 -0.41 -14.53 19.59
CA PHE A 244 -0.99 -13.80 20.72
C PHE A 244 -0.05 -13.64 21.92
N SER A 245 1.05 -14.39 21.96
CA SER A 245 1.98 -14.35 23.09
C SER A 245 3.12 -13.35 22.89
N MET A 246 3.59 -13.11 21.65
CA MET A 246 4.75 -12.27 21.26
C MET A 246 5.44 -11.51 22.42
N PRO A 247 6.24 -12.20 23.26
CA PRO A 247 6.80 -11.58 24.45
C PRO A 247 7.87 -10.57 24.07
N LEU A 248 7.87 -9.46 24.79
CA LEU A 248 8.92 -8.46 24.74
C LEU A 248 9.89 -8.72 25.88
N LEU A 249 11.16 -8.98 25.56
CA LEU A 249 12.22 -9.40 26.48
C LEU A 249 13.44 -8.46 26.39
N PRO A 250 14.24 -8.29 27.44
CA PRO A 250 14.01 -8.78 28.80
C PRO A 250 12.90 -8.00 29.53
N LEU A 251 12.41 -8.57 30.64
CA LEU A 251 11.47 -7.96 31.57
C LEU A 251 12.19 -7.33 32.77
N ALA A 252 11.43 -6.69 33.67
CA ALA A 252 11.98 -5.92 34.79
C ALA A 252 12.83 -6.73 35.79
N SER A 253 12.76 -8.06 35.79
CA SER A 253 13.64 -8.93 36.58
C SER A 253 14.03 -10.17 35.77
N GLU A 254 15.19 -10.75 36.09
CA GLU A 254 15.66 -12.00 35.48
C GLU A 254 14.64 -13.13 35.65
N ASP A 255 14.09 -13.31 36.85
CA ASP A 255 13.06 -14.34 37.12
C ASP A 255 11.81 -14.16 36.23
N ALA A 256 11.37 -12.92 36.01
CA ALA A 256 10.23 -12.64 35.15
C ALA A 256 10.56 -12.95 33.68
N THR A 257 11.76 -12.59 33.22
CA THR A 257 12.25 -12.90 31.87
C THR A 257 12.29 -14.42 31.64
N LEU A 258 12.88 -15.18 32.57
CA LEU A 258 12.97 -16.64 32.48
C LEU A 258 11.59 -17.29 32.50
N ALA A 259 10.71 -16.91 33.43
CA ALA A 259 9.34 -17.41 33.47
C ALA A 259 8.56 -17.10 32.18
N ARG A 260 8.84 -15.95 31.55
CA ARG A 260 8.23 -15.59 30.27
C ARG A 260 8.75 -16.44 29.12
N ILE A 261 10.05 -16.70 29.06
CA ILE A 261 10.67 -17.62 28.09
C ILE A 261 10.11 -19.04 28.27
N ASP A 262 9.90 -19.48 29.52
CA ASP A 262 9.33 -20.78 29.84
C ASP A 262 7.90 -20.95 29.31
N SER A 263 7.14 -19.86 29.22
CA SER A 263 5.78 -19.86 28.67
C SER A 263 5.73 -20.04 27.14
N ILE A 264 6.85 -19.87 26.44
CA ILE A 264 6.92 -20.01 24.98
C ILE A 264 6.97 -21.49 24.61
N SER A 265 5.94 -21.95 23.89
CA SER A 265 5.80 -23.37 23.54
C SER A 265 6.55 -23.72 22.25
N PHE A 266 7.88 -23.85 22.33
CA PHE A 266 8.73 -24.27 21.19
C PHE A 266 8.39 -25.68 20.70
N LYS A 267 8.11 -26.61 21.62
CA LYS A 267 7.96 -28.04 21.32
C LYS A 267 6.67 -28.38 20.56
N SER A 268 5.65 -27.53 20.63
CA SER A 268 4.38 -27.71 19.91
C SER A 268 4.33 -26.95 18.59
N ALA A 269 5.30 -26.07 18.34
CA ALA A 269 5.33 -25.24 17.15
C ALA A 269 5.82 -26.05 15.95
N LYS A 270 5.11 -25.92 14.82
CA LYS A 270 5.53 -26.49 13.53
C LYS A 270 6.44 -25.56 12.74
N CYS A 271 6.83 -24.43 13.34
CA CYS A 271 7.56 -23.34 12.72
C CYS A 271 8.79 -22.95 13.55
N SER A 272 9.80 -22.41 12.88
CA SER A 272 10.94 -21.77 13.54
C SER A 272 10.48 -20.49 14.27
N PHE A 273 11.22 -20.05 15.29
CA PHE A 273 11.01 -18.75 15.91
C PHE A 273 12.16 -17.80 15.55
N VAL A 274 11.87 -16.51 15.60
CA VAL A 274 12.90 -15.46 15.54
C VAL A 274 12.81 -14.58 16.77
N ILE A 275 13.97 -14.23 17.31
CA ILE A 275 14.13 -13.12 18.26
C ILE A 275 14.58 -11.90 17.45
N GLN A 276 13.82 -10.81 17.53
CA GLN A 276 14.02 -9.61 16.74
C GLN A 276 14.00 -8.37 17.62
N GLU A 277 14.91 -7.44 17.37
CA GLU A 277 14.94 -6.12 17.99
C GLU A 277 13.58 -5.41 17.87
N PHE A 278 13.05 -4.97 19.00
CA PHE A 278 11.80 -4.24 19.07
C PHE A 278 12.07 -2.75 18.90
N ILE A 279 11.61 -2.21 17.78
CA ILE A 279 11.73 -0.79 17.46
C ILE A 279 10.36 -0.16 17.70
N SER A 280 10.33 0.84 18.60
CA SER A 280 9.08 1.39 19.14
C SER A 280 8.65 2.72 18.55
N GLY A 281 9.47 3.34 17.69
CA GLY A 281 9.15 4.63 17.12
C GLY A 281 8.22 4.55 15.90
N PRO A 282 8.01 5.69 15.22
CA PRO A 282 7.03 5.83 14.16
C PRO A 282 7.42 5.04 12.90
N GLU A 283 6.38 4.61 12.20
CA GLU A 283 6.47 3.89 10.94
C GLU A 283 6.35 4.87 9.75
N PHE A 284 7.19 4.68 8.75
CA PHE A 284 7.22 5.45 7.51
C PHE A 284 7.21 4.51 6.33
N CYS A 285 6.56 4.91 5.24
CA CYS A 285 6.56 4.14 4.00
C CYS A 285 7.09 5.00 2.85
N THR A 286 7.72 4.36 1.87
CA THR A 286 8.24 5.03 0.67
C THR A 286 7.55 4.57 -0.59
N HIS A 287 7.73 5.33 -1.66
CA HIS A 287 7.41 4.91 -3.01
C HIS A 287 8.48 5.39 -3.97
N ALA A 288 9.00 4.48 -4.79
CA ALA A 288 9.98 4.78 -5.81
C ALA A 288 9.62 4.15 -7.17
N LEU A 289 9.94 4.88 -8.24
CA LEU A 289 10.02 4.36 -9.60
C LEU A 289 11.48 4.03 -9.90
N ILE A 290 11.76 2.79 -10.28
CA ILE A 290 13.09 2.32 -10.62
C ILE A 290 13.12 1.95 -12.10
N ILE A 291 14.06 2.51 -12.86
CA ILE A 291 14.30 2.14 -14.27
C ILE A 291 15.76 1.75 -14.41
N ARG A 292 16.00 0.48 -14.77
CA ARG A 292 17.34 -0.09 -14.99
C ARG A 292 18.32 0.21 -13.85
N GLY A 293 17.91 -0.11 -12.62
CA GLY A 293 18.71 0.09 -11.41
C GLY A 293 18.81 1.53 -10.91
N ARG A 294 18.26 2.52 -11.63
CA ARG A 294 18.24 3.92 -11.21
C ARG A 294 16.93 4.28 -10.52
N VAL A 295 17.00 4.95 -9.37
CA VAL A 295 15.85 5.60 -8.76
C VAL A 295 15.48 6.85 -9.57
N CYS A 296 14.31 6.83 -10.22
CA CYS A 296 13.85 7.88 -11.12
C CYS A 296 12.91 8.87 -10.45
N ALA A 297 12.08 8.38 -9.53
CA ALA A 297 11.22 9.20 -8.69
C ALA A 297 11.18 8.60 -7.29
N PHE A 298 11.08 9.43 -6.26
CA PHE A 298 11.07 9.01 -4.86
C PHE A 298 10.23 9.93 -4.00
N VAL A 299 9.42 9.34 -3.11
CA VAL A 299 8.70 10.04 -2.05
C VAL A 299 8.64 9.19 -0.80
N ALA A 300 8.65 9.84 0.37
CA ALA A 300 8.41 9.22 1.66
C ALA A 300 7.23 9.90 2.37
N CYS A 301 6.49 9.15 3.17
CA CYS A 301 5.37 9.62 3.97
C CYS A 301 5.23 8.77 5.24
N ARG A 302 4.39 9.22 6.19
CA ARG A 302 4.04 8.39 7.36
C ARG A 302 3.27 7.14 6.93
N SER A 303 3.49 6.04 7.66
CA SER A 303 2.77 4.78 7.48
C SER A 303 1.72 4.56 8.58
N ALA A 304 0.82 3.61 8.33
CA ALA A 304 -0.16 3.09 9.28
C ALA A 304 -0.65 1.71 8.81
N ASP A 305 -1.16 0.91 9.74
CA ASP A 305 -1.71 -0.44 9.48
C ASP A 305 -2.75 -0.47 8.34
N VAL A 306 -3.63 0.53 8.30
CA VAL A 306 -4.44 0.83 7.11
C VAL A 306 -4.26 2.29 6.75
N LEU A 307 -3.23 2.56 5.94
CA LEU A 307 -2.93 3.92 5.51
C LEU A 307 -4.02 4.46 4.56
N MET A 308 -4.68 5.53 5.00
CA MET A 308 -5.73 6.25 4.27
C MET A 308 -5.47 7.75 4.16
N HIS A 309 -4.40 8.24 4.81
CA HIS A 309 -4.01 9.65 4.82
C HIS A 309 -2.56 9.74 4.35
N TYR A 310 -2.32 10.34 3.17
CA TYR A 310 -0.99 10.46 2.58
C TYR A 310 -0.54 11.90 2.61
N ASP A 311 0.60 12.15 3.23
CA ASP A 311 1.23 13.47 3.27
C ASP A 311 2.74 13.30 3.08
N ALA A 312 3.31 14.01 2.12
CA ALA A 312 4.71 13.85 1.75
C ALA A 312 5.62 14.45 2.83
N LEU A 313 6.65 13.70 3.23
CA LEU A 313 7.75 14.28 3.99
C LEU A 313 8.54 15.24 3.10
N PRO A 314 9.12 16.32 3.67
CA PRO A 314 10.06 17.16 2.93
C PRO A 314 11.19 16.33 2.34
N ALA A 315 11.44 16.48 1.04
CA ALA A 315 12.42 15.68 0.30
C ALA A 315 13.85 15.89 0.81
N ASP A 316 14.12 17.08 1.36
CA ASP A 316 15.41 17.48 1.91
C ASP A 316 15.62 17.11 3.39
N SER A 317 14.58 16.59 4.07
CA SER A 317 14.69 16.17 5.46
C SER A 317 15.70 15.02 5.62
N PRO A 318 16.44 14.95 6.75
CA PRO A 318 17.40 13.86 7.00
C PRO A 318 16.78 12.47 6.87
N LEU A 319 15.53 12.32 7.33
CA LEU A 319 14.78 11.07 7.26
C LEU A 319 14.48 10.66 5.80
N SER A 320 13.97 11.58 4.97
CA SER A 320 13.72 11.32 3.54
C SER A 320 15.01 10.95 2.79
N LYS A 321 16.12 11.65 3.09
CA LYS A 321 17.44 11.36 2.49
C LYS A 321 17.96 9.98 2.89
N ALA A 322 17.88 9.59 4.16
CA ALA A 322 18.29 8.27 4.62
C ALA A 322 17.50 7.14 3.93
N MET A 323 16.18 7.29 3.81
CA MET A 323 15.33 6.31 3.11
C MET A 323 15.60 6.28 1.60
N LEU A 324 15.91 7.44 1.00
CA LEU A 324 16.31 7.51 -0.40
C LEU A 324 17.64 6.80 -0.64
N GLU A 325 18.66 7.06 0.18
CA GLU A 325 19.97 6.41 0.07
C GLU A 325 19.88 4.88 0.23
N PHE A 326 19.04 4.42 1.16
CA PHE A 326 18.70 2.99 1.27
C PHE A 326 18.11 2.45 -0.03
N THR A 327 17.15 3.18 -0.62
CA THR A 327 16.47 2.79 -1.85
C THR A 327 17.41 2.79 -3.06
N ILE A 328 18.34 3.75 -3.15
CA ILE A 328 19.37 3.81 -4.19
C ILE A 328 20.26 2.58 -4.12
N LYS A 329 20.78 2.22 -2.93
CA LYS A 329 21.64 1.04 -2.77
C LYS A 329 20.93 -0.27 -3.17
N GLN A 330 19.65 -0.40 -2.83
CA GLN A 330 18.83 -1.55 -3.26
C GLN A 330 18.64 -1.57 -4.79
N ALA A 331 18.36 -0.43 -5.40
CA ALA A 331 18.15 -0.32 -6.83
C ALA A 331 19.42 -0.61 -7.64
N GLU A 332 20.56 -0.07 -7.21
CA GLU A 332 21.87 -0.28 -7.84
C GLU A 332 22.29 -1.76 -7.79
N ALA A 333 22.01 -2.45 -6.67
CA ALA A 333 22.30 -3.88 -6.52
C ALA A 333 21.50 -4.76 -7.50
N GLY A 334 20.33 -4.31 -7.97
CA GLY A 334 19.54 -5.02 -8.97
C GLY A 334 20.07 -4.88 -10.40
N GLY A 335 20.85 -3.83 -10.70
CA GLY A 335 21.45 -3.61 -12.01
C GLY A 335 20.46 -3.29 -13.14
N ASP A 336 20.91 -3.48 -14.40
CA ASP A 336 20.22 -2.99 -15.59
C ASP A 336 18.82 -3.59 -15.85
N ASN A 337 18.57 -4.81 -15.35
CA ASN A 337 17.27 -5.48 -15.51
C ASN A 337 16.27 -5.08 -14.42
N PHE A 338 16.70 -4.29 -13.44
CA PHE A 338 15.89 -3.92 -12.29
C PHE A 338 15.01 -2.71 -12.62
N THR A 339 13.81 -2.98 -13.13
CA THR A 339 12.82 -1.96 -13.54
C THR A 339 11.48 -2.26 -12.92
N GLY A 340 10.86 -1.32 -12.21
CA GLY A 340 9.62 -1.55 -11.49
C GLY A 340 9.33 -0.46 -10.47
N HIS A 341 8.46 -0.77 -9.52
CA HIS A 341 8.14 0.10 -8.39
C HIS A 341 8.62 -0.54 -7.10
N LEU A 342 9.35 0.23 -6.30
CA LEU A 342 9.93 -0.25 -5.07
C LEU A 342 9.43 0.62 -3.92
N SER A 343 8.90 -0.01 -2.89
CA SER A 343 8.30 0.67 -1.74
C SER A 343 8.73 -0.06 -0.49
N PHE A 344 9.15 0.67 0.54
CA PHE A 344 9.64 0.09 1.79
C PHE A 344 8.89 0.67 2.98
N ASP A 345 8.68 -0.15 4.00
CA ASP A 345 8.20 0.28 5.30
C ASP A 345 9.38 0.27 6.30
N PHE A 346 9.56 1.38 7.00
CA PHE A 346 10.65 1.62 7.94
C PHE A 346 10.09 1.97 9.32
N LEU A 347 10.76 1.47 10.36
CA LEU A 347 10.65 2.02 11.72
C LEU A 347 11.85 2.91 12.02
N THR A 348 11.65 3.84 12.94
CA THR A 348 12.70 4.68 13.52
C THR A 348 12.70 4.50 15.05
N GLU A 349 13.81 4.79 15.72
CA GLU A 349 13.92 4.58 17.18
C GLU A 349 13.21 5.65 18.03
N ARG A 350 12.85 6.81 17.48
CA ARG A 350 12.40 7.98 18.27
C ARG A 350 11.01 8.46 17.88
N GLU A 351 10.17 8.71 18.88
CA GLU A 351 8.79 9.21 18.72
C GLU A 351 8.67 10.68 18.27
N ASP A 352 9.76 11.44 18.24
CA ASP A 352 9.62 12.89 18.11
C ASP A 352 9.64 13.40 16.66
N GLU A 353 8.54 14.09 16.35
CA GLU A 353 8.32 15.00 15.23
C GLU A 353 9.44 16.04 15.00
N GLU A 354 10.38 16.18 15.94
CA GLU A 354 11.51 17.10 15.87
C GLU A 354 12.58 16.74 14.83
N VAL A 355 12.66 15.50 14.35
CA VAL A 355 13.60 15.15 13.25
C VAL A 355 13.21 15.85 11.94
N THR A 356 11.96 16.33 11.81
CA THR A 356 11.53 17.16 10.68
C THR A 356 11.80 18.66 10.86
N ARG A 357 12.23 19.13 12.03
CA ARG A 357 12.41 20.57 12.34
C ARG A 357 13.73 20.96 13.00
N SER A 358 14.54 20.02 13.49
CA SER A 358 15.82 20.30 14.14
C SER A 358 16.96 20.28 13.12
N GLU A 359 17.56 21.44 12.86
CA GLU A 359 18.77 21.67 12.04
C GLU A 359 20.05 20.98 12.55
N ALA A 360 20.00 20.23 13.66
CA ALA A 360 21.13 19.45 14.11
C ALA A 360 21.26 18.17 13.26
N GLU A 361 22.36 18.06 12.52
CA GLU A 361 22.90 16.90 11.79
C GLU A 361 23.07 15.65 12.69
N LYS A 362 21.99 15.14 13.27
CA LYS A 362 21.99 13.83 13.91
C LYS A 362 21.65 12.80 12.84
N GLU A 363 22.54 11.83 12.70
CA GLU A 363 22.36 10.65 11.85
C GLU A 363 21.05 9.96 12.23
N VAL A 364 20.13 9.84 11.27
CA VAL A 364 18.83 9.21 11.46
C VAL A 364 18.97 7.73 11.17
N THR A 365 18.83 6.89 12.20
CA THR A 365 18.81 5.45 12.01
C THR A 365 17.42 4.99 11.57
N ILE A 366 17.36 4.33 10.42
CA ILE A 366 16.15 3.73 9.87
C ILE A 366 16.28 2.20 9.87
N TYR A 367 15.17 1.52 10.08
CA TYR A 367 15.10 0.07 10.14
C TYR A 367 14.03 -0.45 9.18
N PRO A 368 14.42 -1.12 8.08
CA PRO A 368 13.45 -1.70 7.15
C PRO A 368 12.71 -2.86 7.82
N ILE A 369 11.40 -2.93 7.60
CA ILE A 369 10.53 -4.00 8.13
C ILE A 369 9.97 -4.85 6.99
N GLU A 370 9.62 -4.20 5.88
CA GLU A 370 8.92 -4.81 4.77
C GLU A 370 9.31 -4.13 3.47
N CYS A 371 9.36 -4.91 2.40
CA CYS A 371 9.48 -4.41 1.04
C CYS A 371 8.27 -4.84 0.23
N ASN A 372 7.74 -3.88 -0.51
CA ASN A 372 6.62 -3.99 -1.42
C ASN A 372 7.12 -3.70 -2.84
N PRO A 373 7.59 -4.72 -3.59
CA PRO A 373 8.14 -4.57 -4.96
C PRO A 373 7.01 -4.36 -6.00
N ARG A 374 6.15 -3.37 -5.74
CA ARG A 374 4.95 -3.01 -6.49
C ARG A 374 4.59 -1.55 -6.21
N VAL A 375 3.68 -0.98 -7.02
CA VAL A 375 3.20 0.39 -6.82
C VAL A 375 2.53 0.53 -5.44
N HIS A 376 2.94 1.55 -4.71
CA HIS A 376 2.33 1.99 -3.46
C HIS A 376 1.41 3.20 -3.70
N THR A 377 0.37 3.35 -2.89
CA THR A 377 -0.62 4.44 -3.04
C THR A 377 0.00 5.83 -2.83
N ALA A 378 1.16 5.92 -2.16
CA ALA A 378 1.93 7.16 -2.08
C ALA A 378 2.33 7.74 -3.46
N THR A 379 2.20 6.99 -4.55
CA THR A 379 2.31 7.51 -5.93
C THR A 379 1.37 8.69 -6.20
N LEU A 380 0.23 8.80 -5.51
CA LEU A 380 -0.69 9.95 -5.62
C LEU A 380 -0.03 11.29 -5.26
N LEU A 381 1.01 11.28 -4.43
CA LEU A 381 1.74 12.49 -4.07
C LEU A 381 2.40 13.15 -5.29
N PHE A 382 2.60 12.41 -6.39
CA PHE A 382 3.10 12.92 -7.67
C PHE A 382 2.02 13.44 -8.63
N ASN A 383 0.74 13.51 -8.26
CA ASN A 383 -0.33 13.95 -9.16
C ASN A 383 -0.11 15.37 -9.72
N GLU A 384 0.55 16.25 -8.96
CA GLU A 384 0.94 17.61 -9.36
C GLU A 384 2.36 17.67 -9.94
N THR A 385 2.94 16.52 -10.31
CA THR A 385 4.30 16.38 -10.84
C THR A 385 4.26 15.62 -12.18
N PRO A 386 3.71 16.23 -13.24
CA PRO A 386 3.53 15.60 -14.56
C PRO A 386 4.82 15.05 -15.18
N GLU A 387 5.99 15.58 -14.79
CA GLU A 387 7.32 15.15 -15.23
C GLU A 387 7.61 13.69 -14.90
N ILE A 388 6.90 13.09 -13.93
CA ILE A 388 7.06 11.67 -13.61
C ILE A 388 6.77 10.77 -14.81
N VAL A 389 5.86 11.19 -15.71
CA VAL A 389 5.57 10.45 -16.95
C VAL A 389 6.80 10.35 -17.83
N ASP A 390 7.65 11.38 -17.87
CA ASP A 390 8.88 11.35 -18.67
C ASP A 390 9.89 10.36 -18.09
N GLU A 391 9.94 10.23 -16.77
CA GLU A 391 10.73 9.20 -16.08
C GLU A 391 10.24 7.79 -16.44
N TYR A 392 8.92 7.56 -16.50
CA TYR A 392 8.37 6.28 -16.97
C TYR A 392 8.73 5.99 -18.43
N LEU A 393 8.59 6.97 -19.31
CA LEU A 393 8.87 6.82 -20.74
C LEU A 393 10.35 6.59 -21.04
N SER A 394 11.25 6.94 -20.12
CA SER A 394 12.69 6.68 -20.26
C SER A 394 13.04 5.19 -20.43
N VAL A 395 12.15 4.28 -20.04
CA VAL A 395 12.32 2.83 -20.28
C VAL A 395 12.30 2.48 -21.77
N LEU A 396 11.60 3.29 -22.58
CA LEU A 396 11.46 3.12 -24.03
C LEU A 396 12.70 3.64 -24.78
N SER A 397 13.51 4.47 -24.12
CA SER A 397 14.74 5.03 -24.69
C SER A 397 15.89 4.01 -24.69
N GLU A 398 16.83 4.19 -25.62
CA GLU A 398 18.02 3.34 -25.69
C GLU A 398 18.90 3.49 -24.43
N PRO A 399 19.57 2.42 -23.95
CA PRO A 399 20.42 2.47 -22.74
C PRO A 399 21.45 3.61 -22.74
N GLN A 400 22.02 3.94 -23.89
CA GLN A 400 23.05 4.98 -24.01
C GLN A 400 22.49 6.40 -23.79
N THR A 401 21.17 6.58 -23.91
CA THR A 401 20.49 7.88 -23.71
C THR A 401 19.96 8.06 -22.29
N GLN A 402 20.19 7.08 -21.41
CA GLN A 402 19.70 7.16 -20.05
C GLN A 402 20.45 8.18 -19.21
N LYS A 403 19.71 8.80 -18.30
CA LYS A 403 20.27 9.72 -17.29
C LYS A 403 21.28 8.95 -16.42
N PRO A 404 22.43 9.55 -16.08
CA PRO A 404 23.38 8.95 -15.15
C PRO A 404 22.73 8.56 -13.82
N LEU A 405 23.23 7.50 -13.18
CA LEU A 405 22.83 7.08 -11.82
C LEU A 405 22.94 8.21 -10.78
N SER A 406 23.88 9.14 -10.98
CA SER A 406 24.08 10.31 -10.11
C SER A 406 23.01 11.40 -10.25
N THR A 407 22.12 11.29 -11.24
CA THR A 407 21.03 12.26 -11.41
C THR A 407 20.05 12.10 -10.25
N PRO A 408 19.74 13.18 -9.49
CA PRO A 408 18.81 13.07 -8.38
C PRO A 408 17.43 12.62 -8.87
N PRO A 409 16.72 11.78 -8.10
CA PRO A 409 15.38 11.34 -8.45
C PRO A 409 14.41 12.52 -8.39
N LEU A 410 13.35 12.43 -9.18
CA LEU A 410 12.23 13.36 -9.11
C LEU A 410 11.53 13.24 -7.75
N SER A 411 11.34 14.37 -7.07
CA SER A 411 10.49 14.47 -5.88
C SER A 411 9.18 15.19 -6.23
N PRO A 412 8.10 14.97 -5.46
CA PRO A 412 6.85 15.67 -5.69
C PRO A 412 6.99 17.20 -5.65
N THR A 413 6.46 17.88 -6.66
CA THR A 413 6.35 19.33 -6.70
C THR A 413 5.07 19.77 -5.99
N ASN A 414 5.20 20.55 -4.91
CA ASN A 414 4.07 21.05 -4.10
C ASN A 414 3.02 19.95 -3.79
N PRO A 415 3.43 18.87 -3.11
CA PRO A 415 2.56 17.72 -2.87
C PRO A 415 1.33 18.13 -2.06
N GLN A 416 0.15 17.71 -2.53
CA GLN A 416 -1.07 17.80 -1.75
C GLN A 416 -1.15 16.64 -0.76
N SER A 417 -1.80 16.88 0.38
CA SER A 417 -2.17 15.81 1.30
C SER A 417 -3.46 15.14 0.83
N TYR A 418 -3.52 13.81 0.86
CA TYR A 418 -4.62 13.02 0.31
C TYR A 418 -5.37 12.23 1.38
N TYR A 419 -6.70 12.20 1.23
CA TYR A 419 -7.62 11.40 2.06
C TYR A 419 -8.71 10.77 1.18
N TRP A 420 -9.63 9.99 1.77
CA TRP A 420 -10.82 9.49 1.06
C TRP A 420 -12.08 9.85 1.82
N ALA A 421 -12.90 10.73 1.25
CA ALA A 421 -14.06 11.30 1.94
C ALA A 421 -15.06 10.24 2.42
N SER A 422 -15.27 9.17 1.65
CA SER A 422 -16.17 8.07 2.06
C SER A 422 -15.64 7.28 3.26
N GLN A 423 -14.32 7.07 3.34
CA GLN A 423 -13.73 6.34 4.46
C GLN A 423 -13.82 7.21 5.72
N ASP A 424 -13.35 8.45 5.61
CA ASP A 424 -13.32 9.39 6.73
C ASP A 424 -14.72 9.73 7.24
N LEU A 425 -15.73 9.79 6.37
CA LEU A 425 -17.12 9.96 6.83
C LEU A 425 -17.56 8.80 7.73
N VAL A 426 -17.18 7.57 7.39
CA VAL A 426 -17.53 6.41 8.21
C VAL A 426 -16.71 6.38 9.49
N GLU A 427 -15.38 6.53 9.39
CA GLU A 427 -14.45 6.35 10.50
C GLU A 427 -14.38 7.54 11.47
N LEU A 428 -14.57 8.78 10.98
CA LEU A 428 -14.45 10.00 11.78
C LEU A 428 -15.79 10.64 12.14
N VAL A 429 -16.91 10.20 11.54
CA VAL A 429 -18.25 10.74 11.84
C VAL A 429 -19.19 9.65 12.31
N ILE A 430 -19.50 8.67 11.45
CA ILE A 430 -20.59 7.71 11.71
C ILE A 430 -20.24 6.74 12.84
N CYS A 431 -19.07 6.11 12.79
CA CYS A 431 -18.62 5.18 13.83
C CYS A 431 -18.44 5.89 15.18
N PRO A 432 -17.75 7.04 15.28
CA PRO A 432 -17.66 7.83 16.51
C PRO A 432 -19.03 8.26 17.06
N LEU A 433 -19.96 8.68 16.21
CA LEU A 433 -21.32 9.03 16.61
C LEU A 433 -22.05 7.83 17.20
N TYR A 434 -21.94 6.67 16.55
CA TYR A 434 -22.56 5.44 17.03
C TYR A 434 -21.98 4.99 18.38
N GLN A 435 -20.65 5.02 18.52
CA GLN A 435 -19.95 4.68 19.76
C GLN A 435 -20.31 5.62 20.91
N THR A 436 -20.50 6.90 20.62
CA THR A 436 -20.87 7.91 21.63
C THR A 436 -22.33 7.78 22.06
N LEU A 437 -23.27 7.67 21.11
CA LEU A 437 -24.71 7.70 21.40
C LEU A 437 -25.31 6.36 21.81
N PHE A 438 -24.83 5.25 21.23
CA PHE A 438 -25.47 3.94 21.42
C PHE A 438 -24.61 2.96 22.22
N CYS A 439 -23.28 3.03 22.12
CA CYS A 439 -22.41 2.14 22.90
C CYS A 439 -21.95 2.76 24.24
N GLY A 440 -21.90 4.09 24.34
CA GLY A 440 -21.32 4.77 25.49
C GLY A 440 -19.83 4.50 25.69
N THR A 441 -19.13 4.07 24.63
CA THR A 441 -17.72 3.65 24.68
C THR A 441 -16.74 4.77 24.32
N MET A 442 -17.23 5.93 23.91
CA MET A 442 -16.41 7.06 23.48
C MET A 442 -16.88 8.36 24.14
N ALA A 443 -15.94 9.22 24.55
CA ALA A 443 -16.27 10.49 25.19
C ALA A 443 -16.70 11.55 24.16
N LEU A 444 -17.57 12.48 24.58
CA LEU A 444 -18.01 13.61 23.72
C LEU A 444 -16.84 14.46 23.23
N SER A 445 -15.79 14.65 24.05
CA SER A 445 -14.59 15.38 23.66
C SER A 445 -13.82 14.70 22.52
N GLU A 446 -13.74 13.37 22.56
CA GLU A 446 -13.12 12.56 21.49
C GLU A 446 -13.96 12.62 20.21
N PHE A 447 -15.29 12.63 20.33
CA PHE A 447 -16.19 12.82 19.20
C PHE A 447 -15.98 14.17 18.53
N HIS A 448 -15.94 15.25 19.30
CA HIS A 448 -15.65 16.58 18.76
C HIS A 448 -14.28 16.66 18.08
N ARG A 449 -13.26 15.99 18.61
CA ARG A 449 -11.94 15.90 17.98
C ARG A 449 -12.01 15.15 16.64
N SER A 450 -12.76 14.04 16.58
CA SER A 450 -12.94 13.25 15.36
C SER A 450 -13.68 14.04 14.26
N ILE A 451 -14.76 14.74 14.61
CA ILE A 451 -15.48 15.62 13.68
C ILE A 451 -14.60 16.78 13.19
N ARG A 452 -13.76 17.35 14.07
CA ARG A 452 -12.82 18.41 13.68
C ARG A 452 -11.77 17.89 12.70
N ALA A 453 -11.27 16.67 12.89
CA ALA A 453 -10.35 16.03 11.94
C ALA A 453 -11.03 15.82 10.58
N PHE A 454 -12.26 15.30 10.56
CA PHE A 454 -13.04 15.17 9.31
C PHE A 454 -13.22 16.51 8.59
N ALA A 455 -13.62 17.56 9.32
CA ALA A 455 -13.79 18.89 8.75
C ALA A 455 -12.47 19.47 8.22
N HIS A 456 -11.34 19.20 8.90
CA HIS A 456 -10.03 19.60 8.44
C HIS A 456 -9.65 18.91 7.13
N HIS A 457 -9.81 17.59 7.03
CA HIS A 457 -9.54 16.86 5.78
C HIS A 457 -10.43 17.35 4.64
N LEU A 458 -11.72 17.56 4.89
CA LEU A 458 -12.65 18.05 3.87
C LEU A 458 -12.29 19.43 3.31
N LEU A 459 -11.72 20.31 4.12
CA LEU A 459 -11.39 21.69 3.74
C LEU A 459 -9.97 21.86 3.19
N TYR A 460 -9.01 21.08 3.67
CA TYR A 460 -7.58 21.30 3.41
C TYR A 460 -6.89 20.16 2.69
N TRP A 461 -7.51 18.98 2.57
CA TRP A 461 -6.93 17.81 1.92
C TRP A 461 -7.68 17.52 0.62
N LYS A 462 -6.99 16.83 -0.30
CA LYS A 462 -7.52 16.41 -1.59
C LYS A 462 -8.09 14.99 -1.48
N ASP A 463 -9.31 14.77 -1.95
CA ASP A 463 -9.84 13.41 -2.07
C ASP A 463 -9.04 12.65 -3.15
N GLY A 464 -8.51 11.47 -2.81
CA GLY A 464 -7.62 10.69 -3.65
C GLY A 464 -8.25 10.06 -4.89
N THR A 465 -9.56 10.20 -5.10
CA THR A 465 -10.25 9.70 -6.30
C THR A 465 -10.97 10.82 -7.05
N PHE A 466 -11.44 11.86 -6.37
CA PHE A 466 -12.17 12.97 -6.99
C PHE A 466 -11.27 13.90 -7.79
N GLU A 467 -11.55 13.99 -9.09
CA GLU A 467 -11.05 15.06 -9.95
C GLU A 467 -12.22 15.80 -10.59
N ALA A 468 -12.17 17.13 -10.60
CA ALA A 468 -13.27 17.92 -11.15
C ALA A 468 -13.44 17.69 -12.66
N TRP A 469 -12.34 17.42 -13.36
CA TRP A 469 -12.33 17.12 -14.80
C TRP A 469 -12.66 15.66 -15.12
N ASP A 470 -12.54 14.77 -14.13
CA ASP A 470 -12.86 13.34 -14.22
C ASP A 470 -13.60 12.84 -12.96
N PRO A 471 -14.83 13.32 -12.70
CA PRO A 471 -15.51 13.07 -11.43
C PRO A 471 -16.22 11.72 -11.36
N TRP A 472 -16.39 11.04 -12.49
CA TRP A 472 -17.17 9.81 -12.58
C TRP A 472 -16.58 8.63 -11.80
N PRO A 473 -15.26 8.37 -11.80
CA PRO A 473 -14.67 7.32 -10.97
C PRO A 473 -14.98 7.47 -9.48
N TRP A 474 -15.02 8.70 -8.95
CA TRP A 474 -15.32 8.97 -7.55
C TRP A 474 -16.77 8.59 -7.21
N LEU A 475 -17.74 9.04 -8.02
CA LEU A 475 -19.14 8.68 -7.85
C LEU A 475 -19.35 7.16 -8.00
N TRP A 476 -18.70 6.57 -9.01
CA TRP A 476 -18.79 5.15 -9.33
C TRP A 476 -18.23 4.26 -8.22
N MET A 477 -17.11 4.67 -7.62
CA MET A 477 -16.52 3.98 -6.48
C MET A 477 -17.50 3.91 -5.29
N MET A 478 -18.11 5.04 -4.93
CA MET A 478 -19.00 5.15 -3.77
C MET A 478 -20.38 4.51 -3.98
N HIS A 479 -20.90 4.55 -5.21
CA HIS A 479 -22.31 4.20 -5.48
C HIS A 479 -22.50 2.99 -6.39
N VAL A 480 -21.44 2.46 -6.99
CA VAL A 480 -21.50 1.26 -7.83
C VAL A 480 -20.54 0.20 -7.33
N TYR A 481 -19.24 0.48 -7.27
CA TYR A 481 -18.22 -0.53 -6.94
C TYR A 481 -18.41 -1.09 -5.52
N TRP A 482 -18.30 -0.25 -4.49
CA TRP A 482 -18.40 -0.68 -3.09
C TRP A 482 -19.78 -1.24 -2.72
N PRO A 483 -20.91 -0.61 -3.11
CA PRO A 483 -22.23 -1.19 -2.87
C PRO A 483 -22.41 -2.57 -3.51
N THR A 484 -21.83 -2.80 -4.70
CA THR A 484 -21.81 -4.14 -5.30
C THR A 484 -21.00 -5.13 -4.47
N GLN A 485 -19.84 -4.72 -3.93
CA GLN A 485 -19.07 -5.58 -3.02
C GLN A 485 -19.86 -5.91 -1.75
N PHE A 486 -20.52 -4.92 -1.13
CA PHE A 486 -21.35 -5.14 0.05
C PHE A 486 -22.53 -6.09 -0.24
N ALA A 487 -23.19 -5.93 -1.38
CA ALA A 487 -24.21 -6.87 -1.82
C ALA A 487 -23.65 -8.30 -2.00
N TRP A 488 -22.44 -8.43 -2.56
CA TRP A 488 -21.76 -9.71 -2.69
C TRP A 488 -21.39 -10.33 -1.33
N TYR A 489 -20.89 -9.56 -0.36
CA TYR A 489 -20.62 -10.03 1.00
C TYR A 489 -21.90 -10.49 1.71
N MET A 490 -23.01 -9.76 1.53
CA MET A 490 -24.32 -10.18 2.07
C MET A 490 -24.81 -11.48 1.43
N ALA A 491 -24.68 -11.63 0.11
CA ALA A 491 -25.15 -12.80 -0.62
C ALA A 491 -24.32 -14.07 -0.33
N THR A 492 -23.00 -13.92 -0.13
CA THR A 492 -22.09 -15.05 0.12
C THR A 492 -21.90 -15.35 1.60
N GLY A 493 -22.23 -14.41 2.50
CA GLY A 493 -21.95 -14.51 3.92
C GLY A 493 -20.46 -14.34 4.26
N ALA A 494 -19.64 -13.88 3.31
CA ALA A 494 -18.23 -13.62 3.55
C ALA A 494 -18.06 -12.42 4.51
N ALA A 495 -17.20 -12.60 5.51
CA ALA A 495 -16.93 -11.62 6.55
C ALA A 495 -15.68 -10.80 6.22
N TRP A 496 -15.68 -9.54 6.67
CA TRP A 496 -14.53 -8.65 6.57
C TRP A 496 -14.39 -7.81 7.84
N THR A 497 -13.13 -7.55 8.22
CA THR A 497 -12.76 -6.81 9.44
C THR A 497 -12.47 -5.35 9.13
N LYS A 498 -11.66 -5.09 8.10
CA LYS A 498 -11.24 -3.75 7.66
C LYS A 498 -11.46 -3.58 6.15
N LEU A 499 -11.64 -2.33 5.71
CA LEU A 499 -11.67 -1.95 4.30
C LEU A 499 -10.62 -0.87 4.06
N ASN A 500 -9.98 -0.92 2.90
CA ASN A 500 -9.16 0.16 2.39
C ASN A 500 -9.75 0.62 1.06
N VAL A 501 -10.44 1.76 1.07
CA VAL A 501 -11.11 2.33 -0.12
C VAL A 501 -10.11 2.69 -1.21
N SER A 502 -8.90 3.13 -0.86
CA SER A 502 -7.87 3.51 -1.84
C SER A 502 -7.38 2.34 -2.69
N THR A 503 -7.39 1.12 -2.14
CA THR A 503 -6.90 -0.11 -2.80
C THR A 503 -8.02 -1.06 -3.21
N GLY A 504 -9.29 -0.72 -2.95
CA GLY A 504 -10.41 -1.63 -3.23
C GLY A 504 -10.40 -2.92 -2.39
N LYS A 505 -9.56 -2.99 -1.34
CA LYS A 505 -9.31 -4.23 -0.59
C LYS A 505 -10.20 -4.32 0.65
N ALA A 506 -10.76 -5.51 0.86
CA ALA A 506 -11.39 -5.91 2.11
C ALA A 506 -10.55 -6.99 2.78
N PHE A 507 -10.19 -6.78 4.04
CA PHE A 507 -9.44 -7.73 4.83
C PHE A 507 -10.40 -8.74 5.44
N GLN A 508 -10.22 -10.02 5.10
CA GLN A 508 -11.05 -11.11 5.62
C GLN A 508 -10.76 -11.34 7.10
N GLY A 509 -11.80 -11.76 7.84
CA GLY A 509 -11.76 -12.04 9.27
C GLY A 509 -12.00 -13.49 9.59
#